data_AF-A0A945V8D2-F1
#
_entry.id   AF-A0A945V8D2-F1
#
_cell.length_a   1.000
_cell.length_b   1.000
_cell.length_c   1.000
_cell.angle_alpha   90.00
_cell.angle_beta   90.00
_cell.angle_gamma   90.00
#
_symmetry.space_group_name_H-M   'P 1'
#
loop_
_entity.id
_entity.type
_entity.pdbx_description
1 polymer ?
#
loop_
_entity_poly.entity_id
_entity_poly.type
_entity_poly.pdbx_seq_one_letter_code
_entity_poly.pdbx_strand_id
1 'polypeptide(L)'
;MNHIAIAGAVGSLLSLGAQAQSQANNTWDLARIYNSSTAVFYGEVLRTVPEPLFRTGVSGVHVQDIRSVELPLQELIWEQGTHFTLTVVEGFKGTSAEQFECYRADQSPDLWTYLENAAGDVLLAPPIALDPLLLNLSQTNRGLFFIRDYLGSTIPVLYRVRMGQRAEDDIRLLRIHQSADDVSLERILQQQQIQIKFEAEQAAVAFKVFEDEYYQIIRARELAIRQSLLEDLVVRMGYDGRWSYYAFKERYIAQHGAYLAEGELPSSPIDQIEILWKMASEELAKIDVILQARAK
;
A
#
# COMPACT_ATOMS: atom_id res chain seq x y z
N MET A 1 43.90 27.42 25.73
CA MET A 1 44.25 26.00 26.01
C MET A 1 42.97 25.25 26.33
N ASN A 2 42.78 24.11 25.66
CA ASN A 2 41.79 23.04 25.89
C ASN A 2 40.33 23.38 25.52
N HIS A 3 39.81 22.89 24.39
CA HIS A 3 39.42 21.51 24.00
C HIS A 3 38.15 20.98 24.71
N ILE A 4 37.08 20.92 23.91
CA ILE A 4 36.19 19.77 23.65
C ILE A 4 35.72 18.96 24.86
N ALA A 5 34.39 18.97 25.10
CA ALA A 5 33.59 17.76 25.28
C ALA A 5 32.08 18.09 25.27
N ILE A 6 31.42 18.00 24.11
CA ILE A 6 30.01 17.61 24.04
C ILE A 6 29.99 16.40 23.10
N ALA A 7 30.25 15.24 23.70
CA ALA A 7 30.05 13.94 23.10
C ALA A 7 28.99 13.23 23.95
N GLY A 8 28.02 12.61 23.28
CA GLY A 8 27.19 11.58 23.88
C GLY A 8 25.71 11.92 23.98
N ALA A 9 25.00 11.85 22.85
CA ALA A 9 23.64 11.28 22.77
C ALA A 9 23.10 11.40 21.32
N VAL A 10 23.80 10.84 20.33
CA VAL A 10 23.19 10.49 19.03
C VAL A 10 23.65 9.08 18.68
N GLY A 11 23.39 8.15 19.60
CA GLY A 11 23.50 6.72 19.37
C GLY A 11 22.12 6.13 19.53
N SER A 12 21.68 5.33 18.55
CA SER A 12 20.51 4.44 18.60
C SER A 12 19.16 4.93 18.05
N LEU A 13 19.14 5.71 16.97
CA LEU A 13 17.91 5.87 16.14
C LEU A 13 18.07 5.39 14.68
N LEU A 14 19.23 4.83 14.33
CA LEU A 14 19.63 4.48 12.95
C LEU A 14 19.13 3.12 12.43
N SER A 15 18.09 2.55 12.99
CA SER A 15 17.53 1.28 12.49
C SER A 15 16.02 1.12 12.69
N LEU A 16 15.30 2.21 12.95
CA LEU A 16 13.82 2.18 13.02
C LEU A 16 13.13 3.05 11.97
N GLY A 17 13.81 3.99 11.32
CA GLY A 17 13.16 4.96 10.41
C GLY A 17 12.66 4.40 9.06
N ALA A 18 13.30 3.37 8.51
CA ALA A 18 12.86 2.71 7.27
C ALA A 18 11.92 1.51 7.50
N GLN A 19 11.70 1.13 8.77
CA GLN A 19 10.74 0.09 9.16
C GLN A 19 9.52 0.67 9.91
N ALA A 20 9.62 1.83 10.56
CA ALA A 20 8.56 2.39 11.42
C ALA A 20 7.48 3.19 10.69
N GLN A 21 7.59 3.44 9.37
CA GLN A 21 6.46 3.91 8.57
C GLN A 21 5.97 2.90 7.51
N SER A 22 6.56 1.70 7.50
CA SER A 22 5.94 0.53 6.84
C SER A 22 4.97 -0.21 7.77
N GLN A 23 4.98 0.07 9.08
CA GLN A 23 4.17 -0.62 10.07
C GLN A 23 2.88 0.10 10.47
N ALA A 24 2.61 1.32 9.99
CA ALA A 24 1.40 2.04 10.37
C ALA A 24 0.14 1.61 9.58
N ASN A 25 0.24 0.79 8.53
CA ASN A 25 -0.95 0.26 7.83
C ASN A 25 -0.73 -0.94 6.87
N ASN A 26 0.45 -1.56 6.80
CA ASN A 26 0.69 -2.61 5.81
C ASN A 26 0.21 -4.00 6.28
N THR A 27 -1.11 -4.16 6.30
CA THR A 27 -1.82 -5.45 6.49
C THR A 27 -1.78 -6.35 5.26
N TRP A 28 -1.08 -5.94 4.21
CA TRP A 28 -0.99 -6.65 2.93
C TRP A 28 0.08 -7.74 2.96
N ASP A 29 -0.39 -8.97 2.89
CA ASP A 29 0.42 -10.17 2.73
C ASP A 29 -0.12 -10.92 1.52
N LEU A 30 0.59 -10.77 0.38
CA LEU A 30 0.14 -11.33 -0.89
C LEU A 30 -0.07 -12.84 -0.82
N ALA A 31 0.82 -13.59 -0.15
CA ALA A 31 0.70 -15.04 -0.07
C ALA A 31 -0.52 -15.44 0.76
N ARG A 32 -0.70 -14.85 1.95
CA ARG A 32 -1.88 -15.13 2.78
C ARG A 32 -3.18 -14.78 2.04
N ILE A 33 -3.22 -13.63 1.38
CA ILE A 33 -4.40 -13.15 0.64
C ILE A 33 -4.70 -14.10 -0.53
N TYR A 34 -3.69 -14.43 -1.34
CA TYR A 34 -3.81 -15.37 -2.46
C TYR A 34 -4.30 -16.75 -2.00
N ASN A 35 -3.76 -17.28 -0.90
CA ASN A 35 -4.16 -18.58 -0.36
C ASN A 35 -5.62 -18.58 0.13
N SER A 36 -6.05 -17.50 0.78
CA SER A 36 -7.42 -17.33 1.27
C SER A 36 -8.47 -17.04 0.18
N SER A 37 -8.03 -16.72 -1.04
CA SER A 37 -8.92 -16.36 -2.16
C SER A 37 -9.38 -17.60 -2.93
N THR A 38 -10.64 -17.64 -3.34
CA THR A 38 -11.18 -18.66 -4.25
C THR A 38 -10.88 -18.32 -5.71
N ALA A 39 -10.85 -17.03 -6.08
CA ALA A 39 -10.40 -16.58 -7.40
C ALA A 39 -9.48 -15.34 -7.30
N VAL A 40 -8.50 -15.26 -8.20
CA VAL A 40 -7.55 -14.13 -8.29
C VAL A 40 -7.31 -13.82 -9.77
N PHE A 41 -7.47 -12.56 -10.16
CA PHE A 41 -7.28 -12.14 -11.55
C PHE A 41 -7.02 -10.64 -11.68
N TYR A 42 -6.32 -10.26 -12.74
CA TYR A 42 -6.21 -8.88 -13.19
C TYR A 42 -7.35 -8.55 -14.16
N GLY A 43 -7.96 -7.38 -13.99
CA GLY A 43 -9.20 -7.05 -14.68
C GLY A 43 -9.59 -5.58 -14.63
N GLU A 44 -10.81 -5.29 -15.09
CA GLU A 44 -11.42 -3.96 -15.05
C GLU A 44 -12.84 -4.04 -14.45
N VAL A 45 -13.23 -3.04 -13.66
CA VAL A 45 -14.62 -2.88 -13.21
C VAL A 45 -15.48 -2.43 -14.38
N LEU A 46 -16.33 -3.33 -14.88
CA LEU A 46 -17.28 -3.03 -15.96
C LEU A 46 -18.51 -2.30 -15.42
N ARG A 47 -19.05 -2.76 -14.29
CA ARG A 47 -20.30 -2.24 -13.72
C ARG A 47 -20.31 -2.36 -12.20
N THR A 48 -20.89 -1.34 -11.56
CA THR A 48 -21.17 -1.30 -10.12
C THR A 48 -22.66 -1.04 -9.94
N VAL A 49 -23.35 -1.92 -9.22
CA VAL A 49 -24.79 -1.82 -8.94
C VAL A 49 -25.00 -1.88 -7.43
N PRO A 50 -25.54 -0.84 -6.79
CA PRO A 50 -25.93 -0.91 -5.38
C PRO A 50 -27.04 -1.94 -5.18
N GLU A 51 -26.88 -2.80 -4.19
CA GLU A 51 -27.85 -3.81 -3.78
C GLU A 51 -28.13 -3.67 -2.28
N PRO A 52 -28.92 -2.65 -1.89
CA PRO A 52 -29.22 -2.41 -0.48
C PRO A 52 -30.06 -3.54 0.10
N LEU A 53 -29.82 -3.85 1.38
CA LEU A 53 -30.50 -4.91 2.13
C LEU A 53 -30.35 -6.30 1.48
N PHE A 54 -29.18 -6.58 0.90
CA PHE A 54 -28.90 -7.87 0.29
C PHE A 54 -28.92 -8.98 1.35
N ARG A 55 -29.72 -10.02 1.11
CA ARG A 55 -29.93 -11.13 2.04
C ARG A 55 -28.94 -12.24 1.73
N THR A 56 -28.07 -12.53 2.69
CA THR A 56 -26.98 -13.50 2.48
C THR A 56 -27.43 -14.96 2.65
N GLY A 57 -28.59 -15.19 3.28
CA GLY A 57 -29.03 -16.52 3.70
C GLY A 57 -28.22 -17.14 4.84
N VAL A 58 -27.23 -16.41 5.39
CA VAL A 58 -26.39 -16.86 6.50
C VAL A 58 -26.93 -16.31 7.81
N SER A 59 -26.84 -17.08 8.89
CA SER A 59 -27.22 -16.60 10.23
C SER A 59 -26.06 -15.90 10.92
N GLY A 60 -26.38 -14.89 11.72
CA GLY A 60 -25.44 -14.21 12.59
C GLY A 60 -25.99 -14.00 13.99
N VAL A 61 -25.09 -13.68 14.92
CA VAL A 61 -25.39 -13.42 16.33
C VAL A 61 -24.72 -12.12 16.75
N HIS A 62 -25.46 -11.25 17.43
CA HIS A 62 -24.89 -10.04 17.98
C HIS A 62 -23.89 -10.34 19.08
N VAL A 63 -22.75 -9.63 19.09
CA VAL A 63 -21.68 -9.84 20.08
C VAL A 63 -22.18 -9.73 21.52
N GLN A 64 -23.12 -8.82 21.75
CA GLN A 64 -23.69 -8.56 23.08
C GLN A 64 -24.53 -9.74 23.59
N ASP A 65 -25.06 -10.54 22.67
CA ASP A 65 -25.98 -11.65 22.96
C ASP A 65 -25.29 -13.01 22.99
N ILE A 66 -23.98 -13.10 22.73
CA ILE A 66 -23.23 -14.38 22.72
C ILE A 66 -23.29 -15.12 24.06
N ARG A 67 -23.55 -14.42 25.17
CA ARG A 67 -23.58 -14.99 26.53
C ARG A 67 -24.93 -15.63 26.90
N SER A 68 -25.94 -15.56 26.05
CA SER A 68 -27.23 -16.20 26.30
C SER A 68 -27.13 -17.72 26.22
N VAL A 69 -28.03 -18.41 26.93
CA VAL A 69 -28.10 -19.88 26.92
C VAL A 69 -28.53 -20.40 25.55
N GLU A 70 -29.37 -19.64 24.84
CA GLU A 70 -29.75 -19.86 23.44
C GLU A 70 -29.32 -18.64 22.62
N LEU A 71 -28.57 -18.85 21.55
CA LEU A 71 -28.08 -17.76 20.70
C LEU A 71 -29.23 -17.21 19.84
N PRO A 72 -29.55 -15.90 19.91
CA PRO A 72 -30.59 -15.31 19.08
C PRO A 72 -30.07 -15.16 17.65
N LEU A 73 -30.29 -16.20 16.83
CA LEU A 73 -29.89 -16.22 15.43
C LEU A 73 -30.76 -15.23 14.63
N GLN A 74 -30.12 -14.37 13.85
CA GLN A 74 -30.77 -13.51 12.88
C GLN A 74 -30.13 -13.65 11.50
N GLU A 75 -30.88 -13.38 10.44
CA GLU A 75 -30.32 -13.39 9.09
C GLU A 75 -29.33 -12.23 8.92
N LEU A 76 -28.17 -12.52 8.34
CA LEU A 76 -27.16 -11.53 7.97
C LEU A 76 -27.61 -10.79 6.70
N ILE A 77 -27.78 -9.49 6.85
CA ILE A 77 -28.14 -8.56 5.79
C ILE A 77 -27.01 -7.57 5.57
N TRP A 78 -26.71 -7.31 4.30
CA TRP A 78 -25.78 -6.31 3.82
C TRP A 78 -26.54 -5.03 3.49
N GLU A 79 -26.51 -4.05 4.40
CA GLU A 79 -27.37 -2.86 4.33
C GLU A 79 -27.07 -1.98 3.09
N GLN A 80 -25.80 -1.94 2.71
CA GLN A 80 -25.17 -1.21 1.61
C GLN A 80 -24.39 -2.18 0.70
N GLY A 81 -24.95 -3.37 0.49
CA GLY A 81 -24.43 -4.36 -0.44
C GLY A 81 -24.19 -3.74 -1.81
N THR A 82 -23.17 -4.21 -2.52
CA THR A 82 -22.83 -3.70 -3.86
C THR A 82 -22.40 -4.85 -4.72
N HIS A 83 -23.01 -4.97 -5.90
CA HIS A 83 -22.66 -5.96 -6.90
C HIS A 83 -21.73 -5.35 -7.94
N PHE A 84 -20.61 -6.01 -8.18
CA PHE A 84 -19.65 -5.69 -9.23
C PHE A 84 -19.69 -6.73 -10.34
N THR A 85 -19.69 -6.24 -11.58
CA THR A 85 -19.34 -7.04 -12.76
C THR A 85 -17.94 -6.64 -13.20
N LEU A 86 -17.02 -7.60 -13.24
CA LEU A 86 -15.61 -7.40 -13.57
C LEU A 86 -15.28 -8.10 -14.88
N THR A 87 -14.40 -7.52 -15.69
CA THR A 87 -13.74 -8.24 -16.78
C THR A 87 -12.49 -8.92 -16.27
N VAL A 88 -12.17 -10.08 -16.84
CA VAL A 88 -10.95 -10.82 -16.54
C VAL A 88 -10.02 -10.68 -17.74
N VAL A 89 -8.90 -10.00 -17.52
CA VAL A 89 -7.84 -9.83 -18.53
C VAL A 89 -6.80 -10.93 -18.38
N GLU A 90 -6.44 -11.28 -17.14
CA GLU A 90 -5.47 -12.34 -16.84
C GLU A 90 -5.84 -13.05 -15.54
N GLY A 91 -5.98 -14.38 -15.58
CA GLY A 91 -6.35 -15.20 -14.44
C GLY A 91 -5.16 -15.82 -13.72
N PHE A 92 -5.12 -15.70 -12.39
CA PHE A 92 -4.09 -16.26 -11.51
C PHE A 92 -4.56 -17.44 -10.65
N LYS A 93 -5.86 -17.50 -10.34
CA LYS A 93 -6.47 -18.56 -9.54
C LYS A 93 -7.97 -18.67 -9.82
N GLY A 94 -8.49 -19.89 -9.88
CA GLY A 94 -9.91 -20.20 -9.68
C GLY A 94 -10.93 -19.78 -10.74
N THR A 95 -10.57 -18.94 -11.72
CA THR A 95 -11.47 -18.56 -12.82
C THR A 95 -10.78 -18.56 -14.18
N SER A 96 -11.51 -19.02 -15.19
CA SER A 96 -11.17 -18.90 -16.62
C SER A 96 -12.24 -18.15 -17.41
N ALA A 97 -13.23 -17.56 -16.73
CA ALA A 97 -14.30 -16.82 -17.37
C ALA A 97 -13.80 -15.43 -17.79
N GLU A 98 -14.34 -14.89 -18.89
CA GLU A 98 -14.01 -13.52 -19.37
C GLU A 98 -14.62 -12.43 -18.48
N GLN A 99 -15.68 -12.77 -17.74
CA GLN A 99 -16.36 -11.89 -16.81
C GLN A 99 -16.59 -12.61 -15.48
N PHE A 100 -16.57 -11.84 -14.40
CA PHE A 100 -16.76 -12.35 -13.05
C PHE A 100 -17.70 -11.43 -12.26
N GLU A 101 -18.70 -12.02 -11.61
CA GLU A 101 -19.67 -11.32 -10.76
C GLU A 101 -19.34 -11.56 -9.30
N CYS A 102 -19.32 -10.49 -8.50
CA CYS A 102 -19.01 -10.57 -7.08
C CYS A 102 -19.64 -9.42 -6.29
N TYR A 103 -19.65 -9.55 -4.97
CA TYR A 103 -20.28 -8.61 -4.07
C TYR A 103 -19.29 -7.96 -3.10
N ARG A 104 -19.56 -6.72 -2.71
CA ARG A 104 -18.96 -6.13 -1.51
C ARG A 104 -19.77 -6.56 -0.30
N ALA A 105 -19.15 -7.27 0.63
CA ALA A 105 -19.76 -7.58 1.92
C ALA A 105 -19.56 -6.41 2.90
N ASP A 106 -20.64 -5.77 3.31
CA ASP A 106 -20.67 -4.68 4.29
C ASP A 106 -21.36 -5.13 5.60
N GLN A 107 -20.91 -6.25 6.12
CA GLN A 107 -21.42 -6.80 7.37
C GLN A 107 -21.18 -5.84 8.55
N SER A 108 -22.19 -5.67 9.40
CA SER A 108 -22.08 -4.91 10.63
C SER A 108 -20.98 -5.48 11.55
N PRO A 109 -20.13 -4.64 12.16
CA PRO A 109 -19.04 -5.08 13.04
C PRO A 109 -19.53 -5.82 14.29
N ASP A 110 -20.76 -5.55 14.72
CA ASP A 110 -21.34 -6.12 15.94
C ASP A 110 -22.08 -7.45 15.71
N LEU A 111 -22.06 -7.96 14.47
CA LEU A 111 -22.81 -9.15 14.09
C LEU A 111 -21.83 -10.23 13.60
N TRP A 112 -21.67 -11.29 14.38
CA TRP A 112 -20.76 -12.39 14.08
C TRP A 112 -21.48 -13.48 13.31
N THR A 113 -20.81 -14.08 12.34
CA THR A 113 -21.37 -15.15 11.50
C THR A 113 -21.45 -16.44 12.31
N TYR A 114 -22.64 -17.04 12.34
CA TYR A 114 -22.88 -18.35 12.93
C TYR A 114 -22.61 -19.44 11.90
N LEU A 115 -21.76 -20.39 12.25
CA LEU A 115 -21.44 -21.56 11.46
C LEU A 115 -21.66 -22.81 12.27
N GLU A 116 -22.24 -23.82 11.65
CA GLU A 116 -22.38 -25.15 12.22
C GLU A 116 -21.78 -26.15 11.24
N ASN A 117 -20.83 -26.96 11.72
CA ASN A 117 -20.23 -28.00 10.89
C ASN A 117 -21.10 -29.26 10.87
N ALA A 118 -20.78 -30.21 9.98
CA ALA A 118 -21.52 -31.48 9.89
C ALA A 118 -21.42 -32.37 11.15
N ALA A 119 -20.45 -32.10 12.04
CA ALA A 119 -20.31 -32.77 13.33
C ALA A 119 -21.16 -32.13 14.44
N GLY A 120 -21.84 -31.01 14.17
CA GLY A 120 -22.63 -30.25 15.13
C GLY A 120 -21.81 -29.26 15.97
N ASP A 121 -20.53 -29.04 15.65
CA ASP A 121 -19.74 -27.99 16.32
C ASP A 121 -20.16 -26.63 15.79
N VAL A 122 -20.38 -25.71 16.73
CA VAL A 122 -20.75 -24.32 16.47
C VAL A 122 -19.52 -23.44 16.54
N LEU A 123 -19.33 -22.62 15.49
CA LEU A 123 -18.27 -21.63 15.39
C LEU A 123 -18.90 -20.25 15.15
N LEU A 124 -18.49 -19.27 15.95
CA LEU A 124 -18.83 -17.87 15.73
C LEU A 124 -17.63 -17.15 15.15
N ALA A 125 -17.79 -16.61 13.96
CA ALA A 125 -16.72 -15.92 13.24
C ALA A 125 -16.97 -14.40 13.24
N PRO A 126 -15.98 -13.59 13.69
CA PRO A 126 -16.11 -12.15 13.62
C PRO A 126 -16.19 -11.67 12.17
N PRO A 127 -16.87 -10.55 11.92
CA PRO A 127 -16.88 -9.93 10.61
C PRO A 127 -15.47 -9.51 10.21
N ILE A 128 -15.19 -9.61 8.92
CA ILE A 128 -13.87 -9.28 8.38
C ILE A 128 -13.89 -7.83 7.94
N ALA A 129 -12.98 -7.03 8.49
CA ALA A 129 -12.86 -5.62 8.16
C ALA A 129 -12.76 -5.41 6.64
N LEU A 130 -13.70 -4.62 6.14
CA LEU A 130 -13.74 -4.20 4.75
C LEU A 130 -12.49 -3.39 4.42
N ASP A 131 -11.87 -3.72 3.28
CA ASP A 131 -10.78 -2.90 2.75
C ASP A 131 -11.35 -1.56 2.26
N PRO A 132 -10.91 -0.40 2.80
CA PRO A 132 -11.43 0.90 2.41
C PRO A 132 -11.39 1.16 0.90
N LEU A 133 -10.47 0.52 0.16
CA LEU A 133 -10.41 0.65 -1.30
C LEU A 133 -11.66 0.18 -2.01
N LEU A 134 -12.36 -0.80 -1.43
CA LEU A 134 -13.56 -1.38 -2.02
C LEU A 134 -14.73 -0.40 -2.00
N LEU A 135 -14.67 0.64 -1.15
CA LEU A 135 -15.67 1.70 -1.11
C LEU A 135 -15.55 2.65 -2.30
N ASN A 136 -14.35 2.81 -2.85
CA ASN A 136 -14.04 3.79 -3.90
C ASN A 136 -13.97 3.17 -5.30
N LEU A 137 -14.34 1.90 -5.46
CA LEU A 137 -14.33 1.24 -6.76
C LEU A 137 -15.40 1.82 -7.68
N SER A 138 -14.93 2.35 -8.80
CA SER A 138 -15.73 2.94 -9.87
C SER A 138 -15.53 2.18 -11.17
N GLN A 139 -16.44 2.41 -12.13
CA GLN A 139 -16.30 1.87 -13.48
C GLN A 139 -14.96 2.28 -14.08
N THR A 140 -14.39 1.41 -14.92
CA THR A 140 -13.07 1.54 -15.58
C THR A 140 -11.85 1.37 -14.67
N ASN A 141 -12.02 1.20 -13.37
CA ASN A 141 -10.88 0.94 -12.49
C ASN A 141 -10.27 -0.43 -12.81
N ARG A 142 -8.95 -0.44 -13.03
CA ARG A 142 -8.17 -1.64 -13.34
C ARG A 142 -7.28 -2.04 -12.19
N GLY A 143 -7.28 -3.32 -11.88
CA GLY A 143 -6.52 -3.84 -10.75
C GLY A 143 -6.48 -5.35 -10.67
N LEU A 144 -5.73 -5.81 -9.70
CA LEU A 144 -5.65 -7.20 -9.27
C LEU A 144 -6.71 -7.43 -8.19
N PHE A 145 -7.71 -8.25 -8.51
CA PHE A 145 -8.85 -8.55 -7.66
C PHE A 145 -8.69 -9.91 -6.98
N PHE A 146 -9.03 -9.94 -5.68
CA PHE A 146 -9.00 -11.14 -4.86
C PHE A 146 -10.41 -11.43 -4.36
N ILE A 147 -10.97 -12.55 -4.82
CA ILE A 147 -12.32 -12.99 -4.50
C ILE A 147 -12.22 -14.15 -3.53
N ARG A 148 -13.16 -14.21 -2.59
CA ARG A 148 -13.40 -15.38 -1.75
C ARG A 148 -14.90 -15.62 -1.63
N ASP A 149 -15.29 -16.80 -1.19
CA ASP A 149 -16.69 -17.05 -0.87
C ASP A 149 -17.02 -16.44 0.49
N TYR A 150 -18.22 -15.87 0.61
CA TYR A 150 -18.70 -15.38 1.89
C TYR A 150 -18.82 -16.55 2.87
N LEU A 151 -18.42 -16.30 4.12
CA LEU A 151 -18.32 -17.35 5.11
C LEU A 151 -19.69 -17.98 5.38
N GLY A 152 -19.79 -19.31 5.23
CA GLY A 152 -21.06 -20.03 5.36
C GLY A 152 -21.98 -19.96 4.13
N SER A 153 -21.50 -19.42 3.01
CA SER A 153 -22.23 -19.34 1.75
C SER A 153 -21.31 -19.59 0.55
N THR A 154 -21.89 -19.58 -0.64
CA THR A 154 -21.18 -19.63 -1.94
C THR A 154 -21.20 -18.27 -2.65
N ILE A 155 -21.72 -17.22 -1.99
CA ILE A 155 -21.76 -15.86 -2.55
C ILE A 155 -20.32 -15.36 -2.73
N PRO A 156 -19.88 -15.06 -3.96
CA PRO A 156 -18.53 -14.55 -4.20
C PRO A 156 -18.42 -13.12 -3.71
N VAL A 157 -17.49 -12.85 -2.79
CA VAL A 157 -17.23 -11.52 -2.24
C VAL A 157 -15.85 -11.00 -2.61
N LEU A 158 -15.80 -9.74 -3.01
CA LEU A 158 -14.56 -9.02 -3.23
C LEU A 158 -13.88 -8.79 -1.88
N TYR A 159 -12.79 -9.52 -1.66
CA TYR A 159 -12.08 -9.55 -0.39
C TYR A 159 -11.05 -8.43 -0.28
N ARG A 160 -10.26 -8.27 -1.34
CA ARG A 160 -9.13 -7.33 -1.42
C ARG A 160 -8.92 -6.91 -2.87
N VAL A 161 -8.34 -5.72 -3.06
CA VAL A 161 -7.96 -5.22 -4.38
C VAL A 161 -6.60 -4.52 -4.33
N ARG A 162 -5.82 -4.67 -5.40
CA ARG A 162 -4.59 -3.91 -5.63
C ARG A 162 -4.70 -3.16 -6.94
N MET A 163 -4.23 -1.92 -6.94
CA MET A 163 -4.29 -1.00 -8.08
C MET A 163 -2.91 -0.40 -8.35
N GLY A 164 -2.71 0.15 -9.56
CA GLY A 164 -1.50 0.89 -9.94
C GLY A 164 -0.23 0.04 -9.95
N GLN A 165 0.93 0.67 -9.70
CA GLN A 165 2.22 -0.02 -9.75
C GLN A 165 2.30 -1.21 -8.78
N ARG A 166 1.66 -1.10 -7.60
CA ARG A 166 1.59 -2.21 -6.63
C ARG A 166 0.89 -3.45 -7.20
N ALA A 167 -0.14 -3.26 -8.02
CA ALA A 167 -0.81 -4.37 -8.70
C ALA A 167 0.12 -5.00 -9.74
N GLU A 168 0.85 -4.20 -10.52
CA GLU A 168 1.82 -4.68 -11.51
C GLU A 168 2.98 -5.47 -10.87
N ASP A 169 3.45 -5.02 -9.70
CA ASP A 169 4.48 -5.73 -8.93
C ASP A 169 3.96 -7.08 -8.42
N ASP A 170 2.74 -7.11 -7.85
CA ASP A 170 2.08 -8.35 -7.40
C ASP A 170 1.80 -9.30 -8.59
N ILE A 171 1.35 -8.78 -9.73
CA ILE A 171 1.13 -9.55 -10.98
C ILE A 171 2.42 -10.20 -11.45
N ARG A 172 3.54 -9.47 -11.42
CA ARG A 172 4.85 -10.03 -11.79
C ARG A 172 5.20 -11.23 -10.92
N LEU A 173 4.97 -11.13 -9.61
CA LEU A 173 5.22 -12.22 -8.67
C LEU A 173 4.30 -13.40 -8.90
N LEU A 174 3.02 -13.15 -9.19
CA LEU A 174 2.05 -14.19 -9.50
C LEU A 174 2.38 -14.92 -10.82
N ARG A 175 2.87 -14.21 -11.85
CA ARG A 175 3.37 -14.83 -13.09
C ARG A 175 4.60 -15.71 -12.84
N ILE A 176 5.50 -15.29 -11.97
CA ILE A 176 6.65 -16.13 -11.55
C ILE A 176 6.13 -17.37 -10.83
N HIS A 177 5.16 -17.22 -9.92
CA HIS A 177 4.56 -18.35 -9.21
C HIS A 177 3.84 -19.33 -10.15
N GLN A 178 3.13 -18.84 -11.16
CA GLN A 178 2.47 -19.69 -12.17
C GLN A 178 3.46 -20.45 -13.07
N SER A 179 4.65 -19.89 -13.30
CA SER A 179 5.67 -20.50 -14.17
C SER A 179 6.67 -21.37 -13.41
N ALA A 180 6.80 -21.18 -12.09
CA ALA A 180 7.65 -21.97 -11.23
C ALA A 180 6.86 -23.16 -10.68
N ASP A 181 6.88 -24.28 -11.40
CA ASP A 181 6.34 -25.55 -10.91
C ASP A 181 6.93 -25.87 -9.51
N ASP A 182 6.05 -26.14 -8.55
CA ASP A 182 6.39 -26.58 -7.18
C ASP A 182 7.09 -25.56 -6.25
N VAL A 183 7.15 -24.27 -6.62
CA VAL A 183 7.68 -23.21 -5.74
C VAL A 183 6.53 -22.42 -5.10
N SER A 184 6.48 -22.41 -3.77
CA SER A 184 5.46 -21.65 -3.04
C SER A 184 5.64 -20.14 -3.22
N LEU A 185 4.52 -19.41 -3.25
CA LEU A 185 4.52 -17.95 -3.39
C LEU A 185 5.25 -17.26 -2.23
N GLU A 186 5.18 -17.83 -1.02
CA GLU A 186 5.92 -17.34 0.16
C GLU A 186 7.43 -17.36 -0.09
N ARG A 187 7.95 -18.41 -0.73
CA ARG A 187 9.38 -18.53 -1.02
C ARG A 187 9.83 -17.51 -2.06
N ILE A 188 9.02 -17.26 -3.09
CA ILE A 188 9.29 -16.23 -4.12
C ILE A 188 9.32 -14.84 -3.45
N LEU A 189 8.34 -14.55 -2.60
CA LEU A 189 8.29 -13.29 -1.84
C LEU A 189 9.50 -13.11 -0.92
N GLN A 190 9.91 -14.16 -0.22
CA GLN A 190 11.10 -14.12 0.63
C GLN A 190 12.37 -13.82 -0.17
N GLN A 191 12.56 -14.46 -1.32
CA GLN A 191 13.71 -14.19 -2.19
C GLN A 191 13.73 -12.75 -2.68
N GLN A 192 12.58 -12.23 -3.10
CA GLN A 192 12.47 -10.83 -3.51
C GLN A 192 12.73 -9.87 -2.34
N GLN A 193 12.25 -10.16 -1.14
CA GLN A 193 12.54 -9.35 0.04
C GLN A 193 14.03 -9.32 0.39
N ILE A 194 14.74 -10.45 0.25
CA ILE A 194 16.19 -10.51 0.44
C ILE A 194 16.89 -9.63 -0.59
N GLN A 195 16.49 -9.73 -1.86
CA GLN A 195 17.04 -8.91 -2.94
C GLN A 195 16.79 -7.41 -2.70
N ILE A 196 15.56 -7.03 -2.34
CA ILE A 196 15.19 -5.64 -2.02
C ILE A 196 16.00 -5.13 -0.83
N LYS A 197 16.19 -5.93 0.23
CA LYS A 197 17.02 -5.53 1.37
C LYS A 197 18.47 -5.29 0.96
N PHE A 198 19.03 -6.18 0.16
CA PHE A 198 20.39 -6.04 -0.34
C PHE A 198 20.55 -4.80 -1.23
N GLU A 199 19.60 -4.56 -2.14
CA GLU A 199 19.57 -3.35 -2.97
C GLU A 199 19.40 -2.09 -2.12
N ALA A 200 18.56 -2.13 -1.08
CA ALA A 200 18.38 -1.03 -0.15
C ALA A 200 19.65 -0.74 0.67
N GLU A 201 20.39 -1.78 1.09
CA GLU A 201 21.68 -1.61 1.75
C GLU A 201 22.71 -0.96 0.81
N GLN A 202 22.78 -1.39 -0.45
CA GLN A 202 23.63 -0.75 -1.46
C GLN A 202 23.22 0.70 -1.72
N ALA A 203 21.92 0.94 -1.86
CA ALA A 203 21.36 2.27 -2.05
C ALA A 203 21.62 3.17 -0.83
N ALA A 204 21.58 2.65 0.39
CA ALA A 204 21.88 3.40 1.61
C ALA A 204 23.36 3.82 1.67
N VAL A 205 24.28 2.94 1.23
CA VAL A 205 25.70 3.28 1.11
C VAL A 205 25.91 4.36 0.05
N ALA A 206 25.27 4.24 -1.11
CA ALA A 206 25.34 5.26 -2.16
C ALA A 206 24.72 6.60 -1.70
N PHE A 207 23.59 6.55 -1.00
CA PHE A 207 22.92 7.71 -0.42
C PHE A 207 23.83 8.46 0.55
N LYS A 208 24.56 7.75 1.40
CA LYS A 208 25.48 8.38 2.37
C LYS A 208 26.55 9.24 1.69
N VAL A 209 27.00 8.86 0.49
CA VAL A 209 27.94 9.68 -0.30
C VAL A 209 27.29 11.01 -0.67
N PHE A 210 26.05 10.99 -1.17
CA PHE A 210 25.32 12.21 -1.50
C PHE A 210 25.00 13.07 -0.27
N GLU A 211 24.66 12.44 0.85
CA GLU A 211 24.40 13.13 2.12
C GLU A 211 25.66 13.85 2.64
N ASP A 212 26.80 13.14 2.68
CA ASP A 212 28.07 13.71 3.11
C ASP A 212 28.52 14.85 2.17
N GLU A 213 28.36 14.70 0.85
CA GLU A 213 28.63 15.74 -0.13
C GLU A 213 27.74 16.97 0.07
N TYR A 214 26.43 16.77 0.26
CA TYR A 214 25.51 17.87 0.55
C TYR A 214 25.97 18.68 1.77
N TYR A 215 26.31 18.00 2.87
CA TYR A 215 26.78 18.68 4.08
C TYR A 215 28.16 19.35 3.92
N GLN A 216 28.99 18.91 2.98
CA GLN A 216 30.21 19.61 2.60
C GLN A 216 29.91 20.86 1.77
N ILE A 217 29.01 20.77 0.79
CA ILE A 217 28.64 21.87 -0.11
C ILE A 217 28.05 23.04 0.68
N ILE A 218 27.14 22.79 1.62
CA ILE A 218 26.51 23.86 2.42
C ILE A 218 27.51 24.66 3.27
N ARG A 219 28.72 24.12 3.54
CA ARG A 219 29.78 24.80 4.28
C ARG A 219 30.60 25.75 3.42
N ALA A 220 30.52 25.64 2.09
CA ALA A 220 31.21 26.54 1.16
C ALA A 220 30.76 27.99 1.38
N ARG A 221 31.70 28.92 1.61
CA ARG A 221 31.38 30.32 1.92
C ARG A 221 30.86 31.10 0.72
N GLU A 222 31.30 30.74 -0.48
CA GLU A 222 30.93 31.43 -1.71
C GLU A 222 29.60 30.90 -2.26
N LEU A 223 28.63 31.82 -2.40
CA LEU A 223 27.27 31.47 -2.81
C LEU A 223 27.20 30.95 -4.26
N ALA A 224 28.00 31.51 -5.18
CA ALA A 224 28.03 31.06 -6.58
C ALA A 224 28.59 29.63 -6.70
N ILE A 225 29.66 29.32 -5.95
CA ILE A 225 30.22 27.96 -5.89
C ILE A 225 29.20 27.00 -5.28
N ARG A 226 28.57 27.39 -4.17
CA ARG A 226 27.54 26.58 -3.51
C ARG A 226 26.37 26.28 -4.45
N GLN A 227 25.89 27.27 -5.20
CA GLN A 227 24.82 27.10 -6.18
C GLN A 227 25.18 26.06 -7.24
N SER A 228 26.34 26.23 -7.89
CA SER A 228 26.79 25.30 -8.93
C SER A 228 26.95 23.87 -8.42
N LEU A 229 27.50 23.69 -7.22
CA LEU A 229 27.69 22.36 -6.63
C LEU A 229 26.36 21.71 -6.22
N LEU A 230 25.38 22.48 -5.75
CA LEU A 230 24.05 21.96 -5.44
C LEU A 230 23.28 21.57 -6.70
N GLU A 231 23.39 22.35 -7.77
CA GLU A 231 22.79 22.01 -9.07
C GLU A 231 23.38 20.72 -9.65
N ASP A 232 24.71 20.56 -9.58
CA ASP A 232 25.40 19.32 -9.96
C ASP A 232 24.95 18.11 -9.12
N LEU A 233 24.84 18.28 -7.80
CA LEU A 233 24.36 17.23 -6.90
C LEU A 233 22.95 16.74 -7.29
N VAL A 234 22.04 17.66 -7.63
CA VAL A 234 20.67 17.31 -8.06
C VAL A 234 20.67 16.48 -9.34
N VAL A 235 21.50 16.85 -10.32
CA VAL A 235 21.62 16.09 -11.57
C VAL A 235 22.22 14.71 -11.33
N ARG A 236 23.26 14.60 -10.47
CA ARG A 236 23.88 13.31 -10.14
C ARG A 236 22.96 12.36 -9.35
N MET A 237 22.01 12.90 -8.60
CA MET A 237 20.94 12.11 -7.99
C MET A 237 19.88 11.63 -9.01
N GLY A 238 19.96 12.07 -10.27
CA GLY A 238 19.08 11.63 -11.36
C GLY A 238 17.84 12.49 -11.57
N TYR A 239 17.83 13.74 -11.08
CA TYR A 239 16.70 14.65 -11.23
C TYR A 239 16.99 15.75 -12.25
N ASP A 240 16.03 16.01 -13.13
CA ASP A 240 16.14 17.01 -14.21
C ASP A 240 15.93 18.45 -13.73
N GLY A 241 15.67 18.68 -12.44
CA GLY A 241 15.39 20.01 -11.93
C GLY A 241 15.14 20.07 -10.43
N ARG A 242 14.67 21.22 -9.97
CA ARG A 242 14.36 21.46 -8.55
C ARG A 242 13.12 20.70 -8.11
N TRP A 243 13.12 20.33 -6.84
CA TRP A 243 11.98 19.67 -6.22
C TRP A 243 10.76 20.59 -6.23
N SER A 244 9.61 20.02 -6.60
CA SER A 244 8.32 20.70 -6.50
C SER A 244 7.26 19.75 -5.94
N TYR A 245 6.36 20.29 -5.13
CA TYR A 245 5.29 19.52 -4.55
C TYR A 245 4.35 18.91 -5.60
N TYR A 246 4.10 19.62 -6.71
CA TYR A 246 3.26 19.11 -7.79
C TYR A 246 3.88 17.89 -8.49
N ALA A 247 5.17 17.94 -8.84
CA ALA A 247 5.85 16.80 -9.45
C ALA A 247 5.95 15.62 -8.48
N PHE A 248 6.17 15.88 -7.19
CA PHE A 248 6.11 14.86 -6.15
C PHE A 248 4.72 14.21 -6.08
N LYS A 249 3.66 15.03 -6.02
CA LYS A 249 2.27 14.56 -5.99
C LYS A 249 1.94 13.69 -7.19
N GLU A 250 2.34 14.08 -8.39
CA GLU A 250 2.11 13.28 -9.61
C GLU A 250 2.80 11.92 -9.54
N ARG A 251 4.08 11.88 -9.14
CA ARG A 251 4.81 10.61 -8.96
C ARG A 251 4.19 9.73 -7.87
N TYR A 252 3.81 10.33 -6.73
CA TYR A 252 3.18 9.62 -5.63
C TYR A 252 1.83 9.02 -6.05
N ILE A 253 1.00 9.79 -6.76
CA ILE A 253 -0.26 9.29 -7.32
C ILE A 253 -0.01 8.20 -8.38
N ALA A 254 1.00 8.33 -9.23
CA ALA A 254 1.32 7.29 -10.20
C ALA A 254 1.75 5.98 -9.53
N GLN A 255 2.57 6.06 -8.49
CA GLN A 255 3.08 4.91 -7.75
C GLN A 255 1.99 4.22 -6.92
N HIS A 256 1.15 5.00 -6.25
CA HIS A 256 0.14 4.48 -5.33
C HIS A 256 -1.24 4.26 -6.01
N GLY A 257 -1.50 4.89 -7.15
CA GLY A 257 -2.78 4.90 -7.87
C GLY A 257 -3.74 5.98 -7.36
N ALA A 258 -5.03 5.89 -7.72
CA ALA A 258 -6.14 6.67 -7.13
C ALA A 258 -6.42 6.30 -5.65
N TYR A 259 -5.37 5.90 -4.95
CA TYR A 259 -5.30 5.34 -3.61
C TYR A 259 -4.96 6.46 -2.64
N LEU A 260 -5.73 7.52 -2.67
CA LEU A 260 -5.64 8.53 -1.64
C LEU A 260 -7.05 8.68 -1.12
N ALA A 261 -7.33 8.04 0.00
CA ALA A 261 -8.38 8.55 0.86
C ALA A 261 -8.07 10.03 1.15
N GLU A 262 -9.09 10.88 1.24
CA GLU A 262 -8.88 12.31 1.54
C GLU A 262 -7.97 12.45 2.78
N GLY A 263 -6.79 13.05 2.59
CA GLY A 263 -5.79 13.25 3.66
C GLY A 263 -4.57 12.34 3.65
N GLU A 264 -4.48 11.32 2.77
CA GLU A 264 -3.31 10.41 2.72
C GLU A 264 -2.14 10.90 1.86
N LEU A 265 -2.27 12.02 1.15
CA LEU A 265 -1.15 12.59 0.39
C LEU A 265 -0.20 13.29 1.37
N PRO A 266 1.04 12.81 1.55
CA PRO A 266 1.96 13.43 2.48
C PRO A 266 2.37 14.82 1.98
N SER A 267 2.53 15.76 2.90
CA SER A 267 2.96 17.12 2.58
C SER A 267 4.46 17.24 2.27
N SER A 268 5.22 16.15 2.44
CA SER A 268 6.66 16.07 2.17
C SER A 268 7.05 14.64 1.80
N PRO A 269 8.17 14.46 1.06
CA PRO A 269 8.65 13.14 0.68
C PRO A 269 9.04 12.32 1.91
N ILE A 270 8.88 11.00 1.79
CA ILE A 270 9.21 10.01 2.83
C ILE A 270 10.54 9.30 2.48
N ASP A 271 10.85 9.22 1.18
CA ASP A 271 12.07 8.63 0.68
C ASP A 271 13.29 9.54 0.95
N GLN A 272 14.42 8.94 1.36
CA GLN A 272 15.61 9.67 1.80
C GLN A 272 16.27 10.45 0.66
N ILE A 273 16.33 9.89 -0.56
CA ILE A 273 16.95 10.58 -1.69
C ILE A 273 16.08 11.76 -2.13
N GLU A 274 14.76 11.61 -2.06
CA GLU A 274 13.83 12.68 -2.38
C GLU A 274 13.79 13.78 -1.29
N ILE A 275 13.98 13.43 -0.02
CA ILE A 275 14.20 14.39 1.08
C ILE A 275 15.46 15.21 0.81
N LEU A 276 16.57 14.57 0.45
CA LEU A 276 17.82 15.26 0.16
C LEU A 276 17.69 16.19 -1.05
N TRP A 277 16.98 15.75 -2.11
CA TRP A 277 16.65 16.57 -3.26
C TRP A 277 15.81 17.80 -2.88
N LYS A 278 14.80 17.63 -2.01
CA LYS A 278 14.01 18.74 -1.47
C LYS A 278 14.89 19.73 -0.71
N MET A 279 15.76 19.25 0.18
CA MET A 279 16.68 20.09 0.95
C MET A 279 17.63 20.88 0.05
N ALA A 280 18.26 20.24 -0.94
CA ALA A 280 19.12 20.90 -1.92
C ALA A 280 18.37 21.99 -2.70
N SER A 281 17.12 21.71 -3.10
CA SER A 281 16.27 22.65 -3.83
C SER A 281 15.85 23.86 -2.99
N GLU A 282 15.54 23.66 -1.70
CA GLU A 282 15.24 24.74 -0.76
C GLU A 282 16.46 25.62 -0.51
N GLU A 283 17.66 25.05 -0.40
CA GLU A 283 18.91 25.82 -0.29
C GLU A 283 19.21 26.63 -1.55
N LEU A 284 19.02 26.05 -2.74
CA LEU A 284 19.13 26.78 -4.01
C LEU A 284 18.18 27.98 -4.07
N ALA A 285 16.93 27.81 -3.64
CA ALA A 285 15.96 28.90 -3.59
C ALA A 285 16.39 30.02 -2.63
N LYS A 286 16.98 29.69 -1.47
CA LYS A 286 17.54 30.69 -0.53
C LYS A 286 18.69 31.47 -1.16
N ILE A 287 19.59 30.77 -1.88
CA ILE A 287 20.73 31.41 -2.55
C ILE A 287 20.24 32.41 -3.61
N ASP A 288 19.27 32.02 -4.43
CA ASP A 288 18.70 32.90 -5.47
C ASP A 288 18.14 34.19 -4.86
N VAL A 289 17.39 34.10 -3.76
CA VAL A 289 16.83 35.27 -3.07
C VAL A 289 17.95 36.20 -2.58
N ILE A 290 19.04 35.65 -2.02
CA ILE A 290 20.17 36.44 -1.53
C ILE A 290 20.92 37.10 -2.71
N LEU A 291 21.14 36.38 -3.81
CA LEU A 291 21.82 36.92 -4.99
C LEU A 291 20.99 38.02 -5.66
N GLN A 292 19.67 37.82 -5.79
CA GLN A 292 18.75 38.85 -6.29
C GLN A 292 18.71 40.09 -5.40
N ALA A 293 18.76 39.91 -4.07
CA ALA A 293 18.82 41.03 -3.13
C ALA A 293 20.14 41.82 -3.21
N ARG A 294 21.26 41.15 -3.52
CA ARG A 294 22.57 41.80 -3.72
C ARG A 294 22.73 42.52 -5.06
N ALA A 295 21.90 42.17 -6.04
CA ALA A 295 21.91 42.78 -7.37
C ALA A 295 21.01 44.03 -7.47
N LYS A 296 20.24 44.34 -6.42
CA LYS A 296 19.46 45.58 -6.27
C LYS A 296 20.22 46.60 -5.42
#